data_AF-V5H5G4-F1
#
_entry.id   AF-V5H5G4-F1
#
_cell.length_a   1.000
_cell.length_b   1.000
_cell.length_c   1.000
_cell.angle_alpha   90.00
_cell.angle_beta   90.00
_cell.angle_gamma   90.00
#
_symmetry.space_group_name_H-M   'P 1'
#
loop_
_entity.id
_entity.type
_entity.pdbx_description
1 polymer ?
#
loop_
_entity_poly.entity_id
_entity_poly.type
_entity_poly.pdbx_seq_one_letter_code
_entity_poly.pdbx_strand_id
1 'polypeptide(L)'
;AFATSPVKCDSSKCDAAACKKPDCKCGTHKDACNCCDVCYKCPGEQCVPLFQDKCSGSNHCELEAGAAIITGARGICTAKKALFDTEHHG
;
A
#
# COMPACT_ATOMS: atom_id res chain seq x y z
N ALA A 1 11.51 15.83 7.86
CA ALA A 1 12.31 14.60 7.69
C ALA A 1 11.36 13.43 7.69
N PHE A 2 11.40 12.58 6.65
CA PHE A 2 10.62 11.33 6.64
C PHE A 2 11.49 10.24 7.28
N ALA A 3 10.95 9.52 8.27
CA ALA A 3 11.62 8.34 8.79
C ALA A 3 11.52 7.24 7.74
N THR A 4 12.62 6.94 7.06
CA THR A 4 12.69 5.94 5.97
C THR A 4 13.24 4.59 6.44
N SER A 5 13.59 4.47 7.72
CA SER A 5 14.07 3.21 8.29
C SER A 5 12.92 2.18 8.36
N PRO A 6 13.17 0.91 8.00
CA PRO A 6 12.18 -0.14 8.17
C PRO A 6 11.69 -0.19 9.61
N VAL A 7 10.37 -0.33 9.79
CA VAL A 7 9.81 -0.51 11.13
C VAL A 7 10.33 -1.84 11.68
N LYS A 8 11.05 -1.78 12.81
CA LYS A 8 11.39 -2.98 13.57
C LYS A 8 10.15 -3.42 14.34
N CYS A 9 9.44 -4.37 13.76
CA CYS A 9 8.25 -4.94 14.36
C CYS A 9 8.61 -6.07 15.33
N ASP A 10 8.12 -6.01 16.56
CA ASP A 10 8.04 -7.17 17.44
C ASP A 10 6.62 -7.73 17.34
N SER A 11 6.42 -8.70 16.45
CA SER A 11 5.11 -9.31 16.21
C SER A 11 4.55 -10.00 17.46
N SER A 12 5.41 -10.40 18.41
CA SER A 12 5.02 -11.02 19.68
C SER A 12 4.38 -10.01 20.65
N LYS A 13 4.48 -8.71 20.36
CA LYS A 13 3.85 -7.61 21.10
C LYS A 13 2.62 -7.04 20.41
N CYS A 14 2.13 -7.68 19.34
CA CYS A 14 0.90 -7.25 18.69
C CYS A 14 -0.30 -7.45 19.64
N ASP A 15 -0.88 -6.33 20.09
CA ASP A 15 -2.18 -6.31 20.77
C ASP A 15 -3.26 -5.94 19.75
N ALA A 16 -3.90 -6.95 19.19
CA ALA A 16 -4.98 -6.76 18.22
C ALA A 16 -6.22 -6.07 18.82
N ALA A 17 -6.42 -6.15 20.14
CA ALA A 17 -7.55 -5.49 20.80
C ALA A 17 -7.33 -3.98 20.96
N ALA A 18 -6.07 -3.55 21.04
CA ALA A 18 -5.70 -2.14 21.05
C ALA A 18 -5.77 -1.46 19.66
N CYS A 19 -5.89 -2.25 18.58
CA CYS A 19 -6.01 -1.72 17.23
C CYS A 19 -7.30 -0.91 17.05
N LYS A 20 -7.18 0.26 16.43
CA LYS A 20 -8.36 1.00 15.97
C LYS A 20 -9.03 0.18 14.87
N LYS A 21 -10.35 -0.03 14.99
CA LYS A 21 -11.15 -0.60 13.90
C LYS A 21 -11.24 0.43 12.78
N PRO A 22 -10.71 0.14 11.59
CA PRO A 22 -10.72 1.10 10.51
C PRO A 22 -12.09 1.07 9.79
N ASP A 23 -12.58 2.23 9.38
CA ASP A 23 -13.78 2.37 8.55
C ASP A 23 -13.32 2.55 7.09
N CYS A 24 -13.22 1.43 6.36
CA CYS A 24 -12.58 1.41 5.04
C CYS A 24 -13.60 1.18 3.93
N LYS A 25 -13.60 2.07 2.94
CA LYS A 25 -14.46 1.96 1.75
C LYS A 25 -14.02 0.89 0.76
N CYS A 26 -12.72 0.62 0.67
CA CYS A 26 -12.14 -0.28 -0.34
C CYS A 26 -11.41 -1.49 0.29
N GLY A 27 -11.84 -1.88 1.49
CA GLY A 27 -11.30 -3.01 2.24
C GLY A 27 -10.08 -2.68 3.11
N THR A 28 -9.58 -3.69 3.81
CA THR A 28 -8.49 -3.59 4.77
C THR A 28 -7.31 -4.49 4.41
N HIS A 29 -6.12 -4.11 4.87
CA HIS A 29 -4.93 -4.95 4.93
C HIS A 29 -4.24 -4.83 6.26
N LYS A 30 -3.34 -5.77 6.58
CA LYS A 30 -2.49 -5.64 7.75
C LYS A 30 -1.41 -4.59 7.54
N ASP A 31 -1.13 -3.83 8.60
CA ASP A 31 -0.02 -2.88 8.66
C ASP A 31 1.35 -3.53 8.37
N ALA A 32 2.40 -2.71 8.37
CA ALA A 32 3.79 -3.13 8.17
C ALA A 32 4.24 -4.25 9.11
N CYS A 33 3.66 -4.33 10.31
CA CYS A 33 3.98 -5.29 11.34
C CYS A 33 3.06 -6.51 11.34
N ASN A 34 2.17 -6.62 10.34
CA ASN A 34 1.17 -7.66 10.25
C ASN A 34 0.19 -7.71 11.44
N CYS A 35 -0.02 -6.58 12.13
CA CYS A 35 -0.77 -6.52 13.38
C CYS A 35 -2.19 -5.97 13.18
N CYS A 36 -2.30 -4.66 12.98
CA CYS A 36 -3.59 -3.99 12.87
C CYS A 36 -4.10 -3.97 11.43
N ASP A 37 -5.42 -4.02 11.28
CA ASP A 37 -6.06 -3.74 10.00
C ASP A 37 -6.05 -2.23 9.72
N VAL A 38 -5.61 -1.87 8.52
CA VAL A 38 -5.56 -0.51 7.99
C VAL A 38 -6.21 -0.46 6.62
N CYS A 39 -6.69 0.70 6.20
CA CYS A 39 -7.40 0.83 4.93
C CYS A 39 -6.47 0.72 3.73
N TYR A 40 -6.93 0.05 2.69
CA TYR A 40 -6.41 0.31 1.35
C TYR A 40 -6.78 1.72 0.89
N LYS A 41 -5.96 2.30 0.03
CA LYS A 41 -6.31 3.44 -0.84
C LYS A 41 -7.23 2.95 -1.96
N CYS A 42 -8.33 3.65 -2.16
CA CYS A 42 -9.30 3.37 -3.21
C CYS A 42 -8.74 3.69 -4.61
N PRO A 43 -9.33 3.14 -5.68
CA PRO A 43 -8.97 3.52 -7.05
C PRO A 43 -9.13 5.04 -7.25
N GLY A 44 -8.12 5.67 -7.85
CA GLY A 44 -8.07 7.12 -8.05
C GLY A 44 -7.60 7.93 -6.85
N GLU A 45 -7.41 7.34 -5.67
CA GLU A 45 -6.85 8.06 -4.53
C GLU A 45 -5.33 8.21 -4.62
N GLN A 46 -4.82 9.26 -3.98
CA GLN A 46 -3.39 9.47 -3.83
C GLN A 46 -2.78 8.41 -2.91
N CYS A 47 -1.65 7.87 -3.32
CA CYS A 47 -0.84 6.91 -2.56
C CYS A 47 0.60 7.40 -2.42
N VAL A 48 1.22 7.07 -1.29
CA VAL A 48 2.63 7.39 -1.00
C VAL A 48 3.36 6.10 -0.60
N PRO A 49 4.14 5.48 -1.51
CA PRO A 49 4.79 4.19 -1.23
C PRO A 49 5.73 4.24 -0.03
N LEU A 50 6.37 5.39 0.21
CA LEU A 50 7.23 5.59 1.38
C LEU A 50 6.47 5.41 2.70
N PHE A 51 5.18 5.72 2.74
CA PHE A 51 4.30 5.53 3.89
C PHE A 51 3.60 4.18 3.89
N GLN A 52 3.99 3.28 2.99
CA GLN A 52 3.44 1.92 2.86
C GLN A 52 1.96 1.91 2.49
N ASP A 53 1.47 2.97 1.84
CA ASP A 53 0.13 2.99 1.27
C ASP A 53 -0.03 1.84 0.27
N LYS A 54 -1.11 1.07 0.40
CA LYS A 54 -1.49 0.01 -0.54
C LYS A 54 -2.79 0.35 -1.23
N CYS A 55 -2.85 0.16 -2.53
CA CYS A 55 -4.07 0.32 -3.31
C CYS A 55 -4.95 -0.94 -3.22
N SER A 56 -6.27 -0.77 -3.21
CA SER A 56 -7.23 -1.88 -3.11
C SER A 56 -7.25 -2.74 -4.38
N GLY A 57 -7.54 -4.04 -4.25
CA GLY A 57 -7.70 -4.96 -5.38
C GLY A 57 -6.40 -5.19 -6.17
N SER A 58 -6.49 -5.19 -7.49
CA SER A 58 -5.34 -5.34 -8.40
C SER A 58 -4.67 -4.00 -8.78
N ASN A 59 -5.09 -2.90 -8.15
CA ASN A 59 -4.54 -1.57 -8.39
C ASN A 59 -3.11 -1.45 -7.84
N HIS A 60 -2.34 -0.53 -8.39
CA HIS A 60 -0.99 -0.22 -7.96
C HIS A 60 -0.82 1.29 -7.83
N CYS A 61 0.17 1.72 -7.06
CA CYS A 61 0.50 3.13 -6.91
C CYS A 61 1.36 3.56 -8.10
N GLU A 62 0.74 4.21 -9.08
CA GLU A 62 1.43 4.75 -10.26
C GLU A 62 2.04 6.10 -9.91
N LEU A 63 3.37 6.17 -9.91
CA LEU A 63 4.15 7.37 -9.64
C LEU A 63 4.43 8.13 -10.94
N GLU A 64 4.57 9.45 -10.84
CA GLU A 64 5.07 10.27 -11.93
C GLU A 64 6.48 9.86 -12.37
N ALA A 65 6.78 10.02 -13.66
CA ALA A 65 8.08 9.68 -14.21
C ALA A 65 9.21 10.48 -13.53
N GLY A 66 10.22 9.77 -13.03
CA GLY A 66 11.34 10.36 -12.30
C GLY A 66 11.07 10.68 -10.83
N ALA A 67 9.88 10.35 -10.30
CA ALA A 67 9.59 10.54 -8.89
C ALA A 67 10.38 9.55 -8.00
N ALA A 68 11.08 10.07 -7.00
CA ALA A 68 11.89 9.27 -6.08
C ALA A 68 11.10 8.88 -4.83
N ILE A 69 10.93 7.58 -4.59
CA ILE A 69 10.22 7.07 -3.39
C ILE A 69 10.84 7.61 -2.10
N ILE A 70 12.17 7.69 -2.03
CA ILE A 70 12.91 8.14 -0.84
C ILE A 70 12.60 9.58 -0.42
N THR A 71 12.07 10.42 -1.31
CA THR A 71 11.68 11.81 -1.02
C THR A 71 10.20 11.97 -0.71
N GLY A 72 9.44 10.87 -0.62
CA GLY A 72 8.00 10.90 -0.40
C GLY A 72 7.20 11.11 -1.68
N ALA A 73 7.66 10.51 -2.79
CA ALA A 73 6.93 10.50 -4.05
C ALA A 73 5.47 10.09 -3.86
N ARG A 74 4.59 10.83 -4.54
CA ARG A 74 3.14 10.62 -4.54
C ARG A 74 2.74 10.02 -5.88
N GLY A 75 1.77 9.13 -5.86
CA GLY A 75 1.15 8.56 -7.04
C GLY A 75 -0.35 8.48 -6.89
N ILE A 76 -0.98 7.86 -7.87
CA ILE A 76 -2.42 7.58 -7.88
C ILE A 76 -2.63 6.06 -7.94
N CYS A 77 -3.62 5.56 -7.22
CA CYS A 77 -4.01 4.17 -7.31
C CYS A 77 -4.70 3.89 -8.65
N THR A 78 -4.00 3.24 -9.57
CA THR A 78 -4.50 2.93 -10.90
C THR A 78 -4.52 1.42 -11.14
N ALA A 79 -5.47 0.99 -11.97
CA ALA A 79 -5.56 -0.40 -12.39
C ALA A 79 -4.25 -0.76 -13.11
N LYS A 80 -3.66 -1.91 -12.78
CA LYS A 80 -2.60 -2.45 -13.63
C LYS A 80 -3.18 -2.62 -15.03
N LYS A 81 -2.64 -1.93 -16.03
CA LYS A 81 -2.91 -2.32 -17.42
C LYS A 81 -2.52 -3.78 -17.52
N ALA A 82 -3.45 -4.62 -17.94
CA ALA A 82 -3.17 -6.03 -18.16
C ALA A 82 -2.07 -6.12 -19.24
N LEU A 83 -0.82 -6.34 -18.82
CA LEU A 83 0.28 -6.72 -19.70
C LEU A 83 0.19 -8.22 -20.07
N PHE A 84 -1.02 -8.75 -20.19
CA PHE A 84 -1.27 -10.14 -20.56
C PHE A 84 -2.26 -10.18 -21.72
N ASP A 85 -1.74 -9.78 -22.88
CA ASP A 85 -2.21 -10.30 -24.18
C ASP A 85 -0.97 -10.67 -25.01
N THR A 86 -0.14 -11.54 -24.45
CA THR A 86 0.82 -12.31 -25.26
C THR A 86 0.81 -13.74 -24.76
N GLU A 87 -0.09 -14.46 -25.39
CA GLU A 87 -0.15 -15.90 -25.55
C GLU A 87 1.22 -16.59 -25.32
N HIS A 88 1.29 -17.40 -24.26
CA HIS A 88 2.26 -18.48 -24.14
C HIS A 88 1.49 -19.75 -23.80
N HIS A 89 0.82 -20.30 -24.81
CA HIS A 89 0.51 -21.72 -24.86
C HIS A 89 1.42 -22.31 -25.94
N GLY A 90 2.37 -23.14 -25.49
CA GLY A 90 3.22 -23.95 -26.37
C GLY A 90 2.47 -25.14 -26.95
#